data_AF-R6U677-F1
#
_entry.id   AF-R6U677-F1
#
_cell.length_a   1.000
_cell.length_b   1.000
_cell.length_c   1.000
_cell.angle_alpha   90.00
_cell.angle_beta   90.00
_cell.angle_gamma   90.00
#
_symmetry.space_group_name_H-M   'P 1'
#
loop_
_entity.id
_entity.type
_entity.pdbx_description
1 polymer ?
#
loop_
_entity_poly.entity_id
_entity_poly.type
_entity_poly.pdbx_seq_one_letter_code
_entity_poly.pdbx_strand_id
1 'polypeptide(L)'
;MKKRHSFTEYVADRFYNEMFSAVKSYAIQNKDSLNLYSRVVQNIRYIELSDIKVVNVFVNNQPDPKIAFDVIVDAEFELQDYNRHNDYDDVVSQWFMLTCSGDLACNLDDFRISSVSVFNKRNYHEKPMSDALVPFIHKEELEDFATEFLQAYYPEALNAPVYLDPMELAKRMNLDVQLTRITKDFSIFGASFFRDCSTEYYDEKTDSMQTISVKAGTIFVDREAYYLRNIGSVNNTIVRECVHWHFHQKAFALERLYNENASQIKCQVVGGVKDSNERSATDWMEWQANSLTPRIQMPLKTFKIKAQEFIRKYRKQLQTFELVDVMEPVIRELATFYGVSNCAAKIRMIDAGYDEAIGVMTYIDGRYVRLHTFKKDSISKKQTFSISREDALVQSVFSPKLGENLKGDKYKYIDAHFVFNSPKYITIQNGEPCLIEYARLHIDECCLIFDLNVTSVNKYGETYYTECVLFRDSESNIVFEAKYSDDNKEHKSQAEHFKKYSDDVLEVIKSLPNSFLSALDKVINGLI
;
A
#
# COMPACT_ATOMS: atom_id res chain seq x y z
N MET A 1 24.83 0.86 -13.79
CA MET A 1 23.44 1.37 -13.77
C MET A 1 22.54 0.26 -14.28
N LYS A 2 21.60 -0.27 -13.48
CA LYS A 2 20.58 -1.19 -14.01
C LYS A 2 19.71 -0.38 -14.98
N LYS A 3 19.65 -0.77 -16.26
CA LYS A 3 18.72 -0.18 -17.23
C LYS A 3 17.31 -0.31 -16.66
N ARG A 4 16.55 0.78 -16.66
CA ARG A 4 15.11 0.76 -16.37
C ARG A 4 14.45 0.13 -17.60
N HIS A 5 13.66 -0.93 -17.44
CA HIS A 5 13.01 -1.58 -18.57
C HIS A 5 11.81 -0.72 -19.01
N SER A 6 11.96 -0.04 -20.14
CA SER A 6 11.04 0.97 -20.66
C SER A 6 10.39 0.48 -21.94
N PHE A 7 9.07 0.39 -21.98
CA PHE A 7 8.36 0.03 -23.22
C PHE A 7 8.57 1.09 -24.31
N THR A 8 8.63 2.36 -23.91
CA THR A 8 8.94 3.48 -24.81
C THR A 8 10.30 3.31 -25.48
N GLU A 9 11.35 3.01 -24.71
CA GLU A 9 12.69 2.74 -25.27
C GLU A 9 12.68 1.52 -26.19
N TYR A 10 11.99 0.45 -25.79
CA TYR A 10 11.90 -0.77 -26.60
C TYR A 10 11.30 -0.50 -27.98
N VAL A 11 10.16 0.22 -28.02
CA VAL A 11 9.47 0.57 -29.27
C VAL A 11 10.33 1.50 -30.12
N ALA A 12 10.97 2.49 -29.48
CA ALA A 12 11.85 3.44 -30.16
C ALA A 12 13.02 2.75 -30.86
N ASP A 13 13.70 1.82 -30.17
CA ASP A 13 14.87 1.14 -30.72
C ASP A 13 14.48 0.10 -31.78
N ARG A 14 13.42 -0.68 -31.52
CA ARG A 14 13.09 -1.84 -32.35
C ARG A 14 12.33 -1.48 -33.63
N PHE A 15 11.42 -0.52 -33.57
CA PHE A 15 10.48 -0.22 -34.65
C PHE A 15 10.72 1.14 -35.30
N TYR A 16 11.92 1.73 -35.12
CA TYR A 16 12.30 3.03 -35.66
C TYR A 16 12.02 3.11 -37.17
N ASN A 17 12.47 2.12 -37.95
CA ASN A 17 12.40 2.16 -39.41
C ASN A 17 10.96 2.09 -39.92
N GLU A 18 10.12 1.27 -39.29
CA GLU A 18 8.70 1.12 -39.57
C GLU A 18 7.96 2.43 -39.28
N MET A 19 8.24 3.05 -38.13
CA MET A 19 7.65 4.33 -37.76
C MET A 19 8.12 5.47 -38.68
N PHE A 20 9.42 5.53 -39.00
CA PHE A 20 9.99 6.52 -39.91
C PHE A 20 9.34 6.42 -41.29
N SER A 21 9.21 5.20 -41.81
CA SER A 21 8.58 4.95 -43.11
C SER A 21 7.09 5.33 -43.13
N ALA A 22 6.37 5.05 -42.03
CA ALA A 22 4.97 5.41 -41.89
C ALA A 22 4.76 6.94 -41.81
N VAL A 23 5.55 7.64 -41.00
CA VAL A 23 5.51 9.11 -40.89
C VAL A 23 5.90 9.76 -42.21
N LYS A 24 6.96 9.29 -42.87
CA LYS A 24 7.38 9.78 -44.20
C LYS A 24 6.25 9.64 -45.23
N SER A 25 5.63 8.47 -45.28
CA SER A 25 4.53 8.19 -46.21
C SER A 25 3.32 9.10 -45.95
N TYR A 26 2.96 9.29 -44.67
CA TYR A 26 1.88 10.19 -44.28
C TYR A 26 2.20 11.64 -44.67
N ALA A 27 3.43 12.11 -44.41
CA ALA A 27 3.83 13.47 -44.68
C ALA A 27 3.81 13.80 -46.19
N ILE A 28 4.24 12.88 -47.04
CA ILE A 28 4.18 13.03 -48.50
C ILE A 28 2.73 13.14 -48.98
N GLN A 29 1.82 12.32 -48.45
CA GLN A 29 0.41 12.30 -48.86
C GLN A 29 -0.38 13.52 -48.36
N ASN A 30 0.06 14.13 -47.25
CA ASN A 30 -0.68 15.17 -46.53
C ASN A 30 0.06 16.52 -46.49
N LYS A 31 1.05 16.73 -47.37
CA LYS A 31 1.98 17.89 -47.36
C LYS A 31 1.29 19.24 -47.14
N ASP A 32 0.20 19.50 -47.86
CA ASP A 32 -0.52 20.77 -47.81
C ASP A 32 -1.32 20.99 -46.51
N SER A 33 -1.60 19.91 -45.77
CA SER A 33 -2.41 19.92 -44.54
C SER A 33 -1.59 19.90 -43.25
N LEU A 34 -0.27 19.70 -43.33
CA LEU A 34 0.62 19.63 -42.17
C LEU A 34 0.82 20.99 -41.48
N ASN A 35 0.48 22.11 -42.14
CA ASN A 35 0.63 23.47 -41.61
C ASN A 35 2.02 23.74 -40.99
N LEU A 36 3.09 23.30 -41.66
CA LEU A 36 4.45 23.54 -41.22
C LEU A 36 4.79 25.02 -41.39
N TYR A 37 5.13 25.71 -40.29
CA TYR A 37 5.47 27.13 -40.30
C TYR A 37 6.99 27.31 -40.22
N SER A 38 7.58 27.85 -41.28
CA SER A 38 8.97 28.32 -41.30
C SER A 38 9.02 29.85 -41.39
N ARG A 39 10.00 30.46 -40.72
CA ARG A 39 10.27 31.91 -40.84
C ARG A 39 11.20 32.23 -42.02
N VAL A 40 11.92 31.22 -42.52
CA VAL A 40 12.96 31.35 -43.55
C VAL A 40 12.46 30.86 -44.92
N VAL A 41 11.72 29.75 -44.93
CA VAL A 41 11.17 29.11 -46.13
C VAL A 41 9.69 29.50 -46.28
N GLN A 42 9.38 30.44 -47.17
CA GLN A 42 8.00 30.92 -47.36
C GLN A 42 7.17 30.02 -48.28
N ASN A 43 7.79 29.37 -49.28
CA ASN A 43 7.11 28.44 -50.19
C ASN A 43 7.76 27.05 -50.10
N ILE A 44 7.16 26.12 -49.37
CA ILE A 44 7.71 24.77 -49.17
C ILE A 44 7.65 23.97 -50.49
N ARG A 45 8.74 23.97 -51.26
CA ARG A 45 8.83 23.20 -52.51
C ARG A 45 9.15 21.74 -52.24
N TYR A 46 10.10 21.49 -51.35
CA TYR A 46 10.51 20.16 -50.97
C TYR A 46 10.42 19.99 -49.45
N ILE A 47 10.00 18.80 -49.03
CA ILE A 47 9.89 18.38 -47.64
C ILE A 47 10.56 17.00 -47.55
N GLU A 48 11.52 16.87 -46.65
CA GLU A 48 12.16 15.60 -46.36
C GLU A 48 12.16 15.36 -44.86
N LEU A 49 11.70 14.17 -44.46
CA LEU A 49 11.82 13.71 -43.09
C LEU A 49 13.29 13.36 -42.83
N SER A 50 13.93 14.06 -41.89
CA SER A 50 15.34 13.87 -41.55
C SER A 50 15.52 12.87 -40.41
N ASP A 51 14.74 13.01 -39.34
CA ASP A 51 14.78 12.14 -38.17
C ASP A 51 13.40 12.01 -37.51
N ILE A 52 13.24 10.98 -36.70
CA ILE A 52 12.13 10.83 -35.78
C ILE A 52 12.63 10.51 -34.37
N LYS A 53 11.93 11.02 -33.37
CA LYS A 53 12.17 10.69 -31.97
C LYS A 53 10.87 10.25 -31.32
N VAL A 54 10.86 9.05 -30.75
CA VAL A 54 9.74 8.62 -29.90
C VAL A 54 9.77 9.45 -28.61
N VAL A 55 8.69 10.19 -28.37
CA VAL A 55 8.51 11.04 -27.19
C VAL A 55 7.89 10.22 -26.06
N ASN A 56 6.87 9.43 -26.37
CA ASN A 56 6.17 8.62 -25.38
C ASN A 56 5.37 7.49 -26.04
N VAL A 57 5.12 6.42 -25.30
CA VAL A 57 4.19 5.35 -25.68
C VAL A 57 3.09 5.22 -24.65
N PHE A 58 1.84 5.31 -25.09
CA PHE A 58 0.66 5.10 -24.24
C PHE A 58 0.04 3.74 -24.50
N VAL A 59 0.04 2.87 -23.50
CA VAL A 59 -0.58 1.55 -23.59
C VAL A 59 -1.90 1.54 -22.86
N ASN A 60 -2.94 1.08 -23.54
CA ASN A 60 -4.23 0.80 -22.94
C ASN A 60 -4.33 -0.67 -22.57
N ASN A 61 -4.74 -0.96 -21.34
CA ASN A 61 -4.89 -2.34 -20.89
C ASN A 61 -6.10 -3.03 -21.55
N GLN A 62 -5.87 -3.80 -22.61
CA GLN A 62 -6.85 -4.69 -23.27
C GLN A 62 -6.84 -6.11 -22.67
N PRO A 63 -7.95 -6.88 -22.72
CA PRO A 63 -7.91 -8.33 -22.48
C PRO A 63 -7.03 -8.99 -23.55
N ASP A 64 -6.29 -10.06 -23.21
CA ASP A 64 -5.33 -10.78 -24.08
C ASP A 64 -3.88 -10.19 -24.05
N PRO A 65 -2.81 -10.96 -24.40
CA PRO A 65 -1.43 -10.46 -24.44
C PRO A 65 -1.17 -9.53 -25.62
N LYS A 66 -2.16 -9.41 -26.52
CA LYS A 66 -2.23 -8.35 -27.51
C LYS A 66 -2.35 -7.00 -26.82
N ILE A 67 -1.49 -6.08 -27.22
CA ILE A 67 -1.50 -4.72 -26.76
C ILE A 67 -1.86 -3.80 -27.91
N ALA A 68 -2.74 -2.85 -27.63
CA ALA A 68 -2.98 -1.68 -28.45
C ALA A 68 -2.33 -0.48 -27.75
N PHE A 69 -1.55 0.29 -28.50
CA PHE A 69 -0.79 1.39 -27.93
C PHE A 69 -0.61 2.51 -28.94
N ASP A 70 -0.57 3.74 -28.45
CA ASP A 70 -0.32 4.93 -29.25
C ASP A 70 1.12 5.40 -29.02
N VAL A 71 1.85 5.62 -30.11
CA VAL A 71 3.22 6.13 -30.09
C VAL A 71 3.20 7.60 -30.50
N ILE A 72 3.70 8.47 -29.63
CA ILE A 72 3.93 9.87 -29.95
C ILE A 72 5.34 10.01 -30.49
N VAL A 73 5.43 10.55 -31.70
CA VAL A 73 6.69 10.75 -32.42
C VAL A 73 6.86 12.23 -32.71
N ASP A 74 8.01 12.77 -32.35
CA ASP A 74 8.49 14.07 -32.82
C ASP A 74 9.28 13.84 -34.11
N ALA A 75 8.82 14.43 -35.21
CA ALA A 75 9.42 14.26 -36.53
C ALA A 75 10.06 15.56 -36.99
N GLU A 76 11.34 15.50 -37.34
CA GLU A 76 12.09 16.63 -37.88
C GLU A 76 12.04 16.62 -39.41
N PHE A 77 11.68 17.76 -40.00
CA PHE A 77 11.61 17.94 -41.44
C PHE A 77 12.59 19.01 -41.90
N GLU A 78 13.36 18.67 -42.92
CA GLU A 78 14.13 19.62 -43.71
C GLU A 78 13.22 20.21 -44.79
N LEU A 79 13.08 21.53 -44.75
CA LEU A 79 12.30 22.32 -45.71
C LEU A 79 13.26 23.03 -46.65
N GLN A 80 13.00 22.96 -47.94
CA GLN A 80 13.80 23.65 -48.94
C GLN A 80 12.91 24.47 -49.89
N ASP A 81 13.30 25.73 -50.10
CA ASP A 81 12.83 26.58 -51.19
C ASP A 81 14.03 27.04 -52.02
N TYR A 82 13.86 26.98 -53.33
CA TYR A 82 14.88 27.38 -54.29
C TYR A 82 14.27 28.44 -55.19
N ASN A 83 14.86 29.62 -55.19
CA ASN A 83 14.59 30.64 -56.19
C ASN A 83 15.80 30.79 -57.12
N ARG A 84 15.68 31.58 -58.20
CA ARG A 84 16.75 31.73 -59.20
C ARG A 84 18.08 32.32 -58.66
N HIS A 85 18.12 32.78 -57.42
CA HIS A 85 19.24 33.53 -56.84
C HIS A 85 19.68 33.08 -55.45
N ASN A 86 18.81 32.45 -54.64
CA ASN A 86 19.05 32.02 -53.27
C ASN A 86 18.38 30.66 -53.00
N ASP A 87 19.08 29.85 -52.21
CA ASP A 87 18.57 28.62 -51.61
C ASP A 87 18.27 28.91 -50.13
N TYR A 88 17.09 28.49 -49.66
CA TYR A 88 16.66 28.65 -48.29
C TYR A 88 16.32 27.29 -47.70
N ASP A 89 16.99 26.94 -46.61
CA ASP A 89 16.76 25.74 -45.80
C ASP A 89 16.27 26.11 -44.40
N ASP A 90 15.39 25.28 -43.84
CA ASP A 90 14.96 25.36 -42.44
C ASP A 90 14.61 23.97 -41.91
N VAL A 91 14.75 23.77 -40.61
CA VAL A 91 14.37 22.51 -39.93
C VAL A 91 13.20 22.79 -39.00
N VAL A 92 12.11 22.06 -39.20
CA VAL A 92 10.90 22.19 -38.38
C VAL A 92 10.53 20.85 -37.75
N SER A 93 10.00 20.89 -36.53
CA SER A 93 9.50 19.71 -35.83
C SER A 93 7.97 19.68 -35.86
N GLN A 94 7.40 18.49 -36.04
CA GLN A 94 5.96 18.25 -35.97
C GLN A 94 5.69 16.93 -35.26
N TRP A 95 4.75 16.97 -34.31
CA TRP A 95 4.38 15.79 -33.54
C TRP A 95 3.27 14.99 -34.24
N PHE A 96 3.45 13.68 -34.28
CA PHE A 96 2.50 12.69 -34.78
C PHE A 96 2.10 11.70 -33.71
N MET A 97 0.91 11.14 -33.86
CA MET A 97 0.43 9.98 -33.12
C MET A 97 0.26 8.80 -34.09
N LEU A 98 0.92 7.69 -33.78
CA LEU A 98 0.80 6.43 -34.48
C LEU A 98 0.01 5.47 -33.60
N THR A 99 -1.11 4.96 -34.10
CA THR A 99 -1.89 3.92 -33.40
C THR A 99 -1.37 2.56 -33.82
N CYS A 100 -0.86 1.81 -32.87
CA CYS A 100 -0.11 0.58 -33.08
C CYS A 100 -0.75 -0.60 -32.34
N SER A 101 -0.43 -1.80 -32.81
CA SER A 101 -0.80 -3.05 -32.14
C SER A 101 0.28 -4.11 -32.31
N GLY A 102 0.37 -5.02 -31.35
CA GLY A 102 1.18 -6.24 -31.46
C GLY A 102 0.95 -7.18 -30.28
N ASP A 103 1.49 -8.38 -30.37
CA ASP A 103 1.40 -9.42 -29.35
C ASP A 103 2.73 -9.58 -28.59
N LEU A 104 2.70 -9.36 -27.27
CA LEU A 104 3.86 -9.54 -26.41
C LEU A 104 4.32 -11.01 -26.35
N ALA A 105 3.43 -11.97 -26.62
CA ALA A 105 3.76 -13.40 -26.61
C ALA A 105 4.72 -13.80 -27.75
N CYS A 106 4.65 -13.11 -28.90
CA CYS A 106 5.59 -13.27 -30.01
C CYS A 106 6.59 -12.12 -30.09
N ASN A 107 6.95 -11.53 -28.95
CA ASN A 107 7.92 -10.42 -28.86
C ASN A 107 7.56 -9.22 -29.76
N LEU A 108 6.29 -8.97 -30.09
CA LEU A 108 5.87 -7.94 -31.05
C LEU A 108 6.43 -8.14 -32.47
N ASP A 109 6.78 -9.36 -32.86
CA ASP A 109 7.14 -9.70 -34.25
C ASP A 109 5.99 -9.41 -35.24
N ASP A 110 4.76 -9.31 -34.75
CA ASP A 110 3.55 -9.00 -35.49
C ASP A 110 3.15 -7.50 -35.44
N PHE A 111 4.09 -6.62 -35.06
CA PHE A 111 3.88 -5.18 -34.93
C PHE A 111 3.23 -4.56 -36.17
N ARG A 112 2.18 -3.77 -35.96
CA ARG A 112 1.41 -3.08 -37.00
C ARG A 112 1.08 -1.66 -36.60
N ILE A 113 1.26 -0.74 -37.56
CA ILE A 113 0.78 0.65 -37.47
C ILE A 113 -0.56 0.71 -38.21
N SER A 114 -1.63 0.99 -37.48
CA SER A 114 -2.99 1.07 -38.01
C SER A 114 -3.32 2.43 -38.61
N SER A 115 -2.82 3.51 -37.99
CA SER A 115 -3.03 4.87 -38.47
C SER A 115 -1.93 5.82 -38.00
N VAL A 116 -1.69 6.86 -38.79
CA VAL A 116 -0.82 8.00 -38.46
C VAL A 116 -1.68 9.26 -38.50
N SER A 117 -1.54 10.14 -37.52
CA SER A 117 -2.27 11.41 -37.45
C SER A 117 -1.41 12.49 -36.81
N VAL A 118 -1.70 13.76 -37.07
CA VAL A 118 -1.05 14.88 -36.37
C VAL A 118 -1.50 14.87 -34.91
N PHE A 119 -0.54 14.95 -33.98
CA PHE A 119 -0.84 14.85 -32.56
C PHE A 119 -1.72 16.01 -32.08
N ASN A 120 -2.81 15.67 -31.38
CA ASN A 120 -3.69 16.62 -30.69
C ASN A 120 -3.82 16.19 -29.22
N LYS A 121 -3.74 17.15 -28.29
CA LYS A 121 -3.76 16.91 -26.84
C LYS A 121 -5.05 16.27 -26.29
N ARG A 122 -6.06 15.98 -27.13
CA ARG A 122 -7.39 15.49 -26.71
C ARG A 122 -7.56 13.97 -26.74
N ASN A 123 -6.47 13.21 -26.59
CA ASN A 123 -6.56 11.75 -26.60
C ASN A 123 -6.69 11.22 -25.16
N TYR A 124 -7.82 10.59 -24.88
CA TYR A 124 -8.18 10.02 -23.58
C TYR A 124 -7.85 8.53 -23.57
N HIS A 125 -7.15 8.08 -22.53
CA HIS A 125 -6.84 6.68 -22.28
C HIS A 125 -7.65 6.19 -21.08
N GLU A 126 -8.53 5.22 -21.28
CA GLU A 126 -9.45 4.72 -20.23
C GLU A 126 -8.74 3.93 -19.12
N LYS A 127 -7.79 3.05 -19.49
CA LYS A 127 -7.03 2.20 -18.55
C LYS A 127 -5.53 2.30 -18.86
N PRO A 128 -4.87 3.43 -18.54
CA PRO A 128 -3.47 3.62 -18.87
C PRO A 128 -2.58 2.65 -18.08
N MET A 129 -1.45 2.29 -18.67
CA MET A 129 -0.39 1.52 -18.02
C MET A 129 0.86 2.38 -17.89
N SER A 130 1.70 2.05 -16.91
CA SER A 130 3.04 2.62 -16.80
C SER A 130 3.92 2.18 -17.97
N ASP A 131 5.05 2.87 -18.14
CA ASP A 131 6.07 2.54 -19.13
C ASP A 131 6.70 1.14 -18.90
N ALA A 132 6.53 0.55 -17.72
CA ALA A 132 6.89 -0.83 -17.42
C ALA A 132 5.73 -1.83 -17.61
N LEU A 133 4.63 -1.42 -18.26
CA LEU A 133 3.39 -2.18 -18.45
C LEU A 133 2.76 -2.71 -17.16
N VAL A 134 2.94 -2.01 -16.04
CA VAL A 134 2.15 -2.22 -14.82
C VAL A 134 0.89 -1.35 -14.91
N PRO A 135 -0.32 -1.90 -14.69
CA PRO A 135 -1.56 -1.10 -14.67
C PRO A 135 -1.48 0.04 -13.65
N PHE A 136 -2.05 1.21 -13.95
CA PHE A 136 -2.25 2.22 -12.90
C PHE A 136 -3.50 1.86 -12.09
N ILE A 137 -3.34 1.75 -10.77
CA ILE A 137 -4.43 1.49 -9.83
C ILE A 137 -4.29 2.51 -8.70
N HIS A 138 -5.24 3.45 -8.60
CA HIS A 138 -5.31 4.37 -7.50
C HIS A 138 -5.95 3.72 -6.26
N LYS A 139 -5.70 4.31 -5.09
CA LYS A 139 -6.18 3.73 -3.82
C LYS A 139 -7.69 3.63 -3.77
N GLU A 140 -8.36 4.62 -4.34
CA GLU A 140 -9.80 4.75 -4.42
C GLU A 140 -10.43 3.67 -5.32
N GLU A 141 -9.66 3.13 -6.27
CA GLU A 141 -10.10 2.15 -7.26
C GLU A 141 -9.87 0.70 -6.82
N LEU A 142 -9.16 0.47 -5.69
CA LEU A 142 -8.80 -0.88 -5.24
C LEU A 142 -10.00 -1.80 -5.03
N GLU A 143 -11.15 -1.27 -4.59
CA GLU A 143 -12.38 -2.08 -4.45
C GLU A 143 -13.00 -2.44 -5.80
N ASP A 144 -12.90 -1.56 -6.80
CA ASP A 144 -13.42 -1.80 -8.14
C ASP A 144 -12.59 -2.88 -8.84
N PHE A 145 -11.26 -2.80 -8.76
CA PHE A 145 -10.36 -3.82 -9.29
C PHE A 145 -10.53 -5.17 -8.59
N ALA A 146 -10.72 -5.20 -7.26
CA ALA A 146 -11.03 -6.43 -6.54
C ALA A 146 -12.39 -7.01 -6.97
N THR A 147 -13.37 -6.16 -7.24
CA THR A 147 -14.68 -6.56 -7.73
C THR A 147 -14.62 -7.11 -9.16
N GLU A 148 -13.89 -6.46 -10.07
CA GLU A 148 -13.63 -6.94 -11.44
C GLU A 148 -12.99 -8.33 -11.42
N PHE A 149 -11.97 -8.51 -10.58
CA PHE A 149 -11.32 -9.81 -10.38
C PHE A 149 -12.31 -10.88 -9.90
N LEU A 150 -13.12 -10.58 -8.88
CA LEU A 150 -14.10 -11.52 -8.35
C LEU A 150 -15.22 -11.83 -9.33
N GLN A 151 -15.66 -10.86 -10.15
CA GLN A 151 -16.65 -11.11 -11.19
C GLN A 151 -16.17 -12.15 -12.20
N ALA A 152 -14.87 -12.13 -12.53
CA ALA A 152 -14.28 -13.08 -13.47
C ALA A 152 -14.13 -14.49 -12.89
N TYR A 153 -13.73 -14.63 -11.62
CA TYR A 153 -13.27 -15.93 -11.08
C TYR A 153 -14.06 -16.45 -9.88
N TYR A 154 -14.77 -15.60 -9.13
CA TYR A 154 -15.47 -16.00 -7.91
C TYR A 154 -16.72 -15.15 -7.60
N PRO A 155 -17.68 -15.04 -8.56
CA PRO A 155 -18.78 -14.08 -8.49
C PRO A 155 -19.73 -14.29 -7.30
N GLU A 156 -19.83 -15.52 -6.79
CA GLU A 156 -20.65 -15.83 -5.61
C GLU A 156 -20.23 -15.05 -4.36
N ALA A 157 -18.95 -14.69 -4.22
CA ALA A 157 -18.44 -13.93 -3.08
C ALA A 157 -18.90 -12.46 -3.05
N LEU A 158 -19.41 -11.97 -4.18
CA LEU A 158 -20.02 -10.63 -4.28
C LEU A 158 -21.48 -10.61 -3.83
N ASN A 159 -22.14 -11.78 -3.85
CA ASN A 159 -23.56 -11.91 -3.55
C ASN A 159 -23.83 -12.22 -2.08
N ALA A 160 -23.01 -13.09 -1.48
CA ALA A 160 -23.14 -13.48 -0.08
C ALA A 160 -21.77 -13.57 0.60
N PRO A 161 -21.69 -13.40 1.93
CA PRO A 161 -20.46 -13.68 2.67
C PRO A 161 -20.12 -15.17 2.54
N VAL A 162 -18.96 -15.46 1.95
CA VAL A 162 -18.46 -16.83 1.76
C VAL A 162 -16.97 -16.86 1.99
N TYR A 163 -16.46 -18.00 2.45
CA TYR A 163 -15.05 -18.30 2.39
C TYR A 163 -14.64 -18.47 0.92
N LEU A 164 -13.65 -17.69 0.48
CA LEU A 164 -13.01 -17.88 -0.81
C LEU A 164 -11.90 -18.92 -0.64
N ASP A 165 -12.11 -20.12 -1.17
CA ASP A 165 -11.09 -21.16 -1.21
C ASP A 165 -9.99 -20.78 -2.23
N PRO A 166 -8.73 -20.53 -1.78
CA PRO A 166 -7.67 -20.11 -2.67
C PRO A 166 -7.28 -21.16 -3.72
N MET A 167 -7.41 -22.45 -3.40
CA MET A 167 -7.10 -23.53 -4.35
C MET A 167 -8.15 -23.59 -5.45
N GLU A 168 -9.42 -23.41 -5.08
CA GLU A 168 -10.52 -23.34 -6.06
C GLU A 168 -10.41 -22.07 -6.92
N LEU A 169 -10.04 -20.92 -6.34
CA LEU A 169 -9.77 -19.71 -7.10
C LEU A 169 -8.68 -19.95 -8.15
N ALA A 170 -7.52 -20.48 -7.73
CA ALA A 170 -6.40 -20.75 -8.63
C ALA A 170 -6.82 -21.74 -9.75
N LYS A 171 -7.55 -22.80 -9.40
CA LYS A 171 -8.08 -23.76 -10.36
C LYS A 171 -9.01 -23.11 -11.40
N ARG A 172 -9.91 -22.20 -10.99
CA ARG A 172 -10.80 -21.46 -11.90
C ARG A 172 -10.04 -20.53 -12.84
N MET A 173 -8.85 -20.09 -12.44
CA MET A 173 -7.92 -19.33 -13.28
C MET A 173 -7.03 -20.22 -14.16
N ASN A 174 -7.22 -21.54 -14.15
CA ASN A 174 -6.36 -22.54 -14.78
C ASN A 174 -4.92 -22.52 -14.28
N LEU A 175 -4.73 -22.27 -12.98
CA LEU A 175 -3.44 -22.27 -12.31
C LEU A 175 -3.20 -23.56 -11.53
N ASP A 176 -1.96 -24.02 -11.50
CA ASP A 176 -1.50 -25.17 -10.75
C ASP A 176 -0.74 -24.72 -9.50
N VAL A 177 -1.27 -24.99 -8.31
CA VAL A 177 -0.63 -24.60 -7.05
C VAL A 177 0.14 -25.79 -6.47
N GLN A 178 1.44 -25.61 -6.28
CA GLN A 178 2.33 -26.62 -5.70
C GLN A 178 2.88 -26.14 -4.35
N LEU A 179 2.60 -26.93 -3.31
CA LEU A 179 3.15 -26.70 -1.97
C LEU A 179 4.56 -27.27 -1.88
N THR A 180 5.56 -26.41 -2.01
CA THR A 180 6.97 -26.79 -2.14
C THR A 180 7.82 -25.84 -1.31
N ARG A 181 8.81 -26.37 -0.57
CA ARG A 181 9.76 -25.53 0.16
C ARG A 181 10.69 -24.83 -0.83
N ILE A 182 10.62 -23.50 -0.90
CA ILE A 182 11.30 -22.74 -1.97
C ILE A 182 12.74 -22.47 -1.57
N THR A 183 12.98 -22.05 -0.33
CA THR A 183 14.32 -21.83 0.20
C THR A 183 14.50 -22.46 1.58
N LYS A 184 15.75 -22.75 1.95
CA LYS A 184 16.08 -23.30 3.27
C LYS A 184 15.70 -22.35 4.41
N ASP A 185 15.86 -21.04 4.18
CA ASP A 185 15.69 -19.97 5.17
C ASP A 185 14.31 -19.30 5.17
N PHE A 186 13.37 -19.77 4.34
CA PHE A 186 12.03 -19.19 4.18
C PHE A 186 12.01 -17.73 3.73
N SER A 187 13.04 -17.29 3.01
CA SER A 187 13.12 -15.95 2.43
C SER A 187 12.19 -15.74 1.22
N ILE A 188 11.59 -16.80 0.67
CA ILE A 188 10.62 -16.72 -0.43
C ILE A 188 9.36 -17.47 -0.01
N PHE A 189 8.22 -16.79 -0.03
CA PHE A 189 6.94 -17.38 0.39
C PHE A 189 6.11 -17.91 -0.77
N GLY A 190 6.21 -17.25 -1.92
CA GLY A 190 5.46 -17.61 -3.12
C GLY A 190 6.24 -17.26 -4.39
N ALA A 191 5.96 -17.98 -5.46
CA ALA A 191 6.48 -17.64 -6.78
C ALA A 191 5.46 -18.01 -7.86
N SER A 192 5.23 -17.08 -8.79
CA SER A 192 4.36 -17.27 -9.95
C SER A 192 5.20 -17.45 -11.22
N PHE A 193 4.94 -18.52 -11.96
CA PHE A 193 5.68 -18.88 -13.18
C PHE A 193 4.87 -18.55 -14.43
N PHE A 194 5.32 -17.55 -15.20
CA PHE A 194 4.62 -17.02 -16.38
C PHE A 194 5.02 -17.72 -17.68
N ARG A 195 5.99 -18.65 -17.62
CA ARG A 195 6.43 -19.44 -18.76
C ARG A 195 6.97 -20.80 -18.29
N ASP A 196 7.07 -21.74 -19.21
CA ASP A 196 7.78 -23.00 -18.97
C ASP A 196 9.28 -22.74 -18.69
N CYS A 197 9.76 -23.19 -17.53
CA CYS A 197 11.16 -22.99 -17.14
C CYS A 197 11.68 -24.13 -16.26
N SER A 198 12.99 -24.10 -16.01
CA SER A 198 13.59 -24.86 -14.92
C SER A 198 13.80 -23.93 -13.75
N THR A 199 13.41 -24.37 -12.56
CA THR A 199 13.60 -23.61 -11.31
C THR A 199 14.16 -24.50 -10.22
N GLU A 200 14.62 -23.87 -9.14
CA GLU A 200 15.17 -24.58 -8.00
C GLU A 200 14.18 -24.56 -6.85
N TYR A 201 14.11 -25.68 -6.13
CA TYR A 201 13.40 -25.82 -4.87
C TYR A 201 14.30 -26.48 -3.84
N TYR A 202 14.00 -26.32 -2.57
CA TYR A 202 14.78 -26.94 -1.51
C TYR A 202 14.19 -28.30 -1.14
N ASP A 203 14.98 -29.37 -1.29
CA ASP A 203 14.60 -30.71 -0.84
C ASP A 203 15.18 -30.97 0.56
N GLU A 204 14.28 -31.18 1.53
CA GLU A 204 14.64 -31.46 2.92
C GLU A 204 15.35 -32.80 3.08
N LYS A 205 15.06 -33.78 2.23
CA LYS A 205 15.65 -35.12 2.33
C LYS A 205 17.12 -35.12 1.95
N THR A 206 17.50 -34.27 1.00
CA THR A 206 18.86 -34.16 0.49
C THR A 206 19.60 -32.94 1.05
N ASP A 207 18.95 -32.13 1.89
CA ASP A 207 19.46 -30.85 2.44
C ASP A 207 20.13 -29.97 1.35
N SER A 208 19.49 -29.86 0.19
CA SER A 208 20.07 -29.18 -0.98
C SER A 208 19.01 -28.63 -1.93
N MET A 209 19.41 -27.63 -2.71
CA MET A 209 18.59 -27.11 -3.81
C MET A 209 18.57 -28.12 -4.96
N GLN A 210 17.37 -28.49 -5.41
CA GLN A 210 17.11 -29.40 -6.52
C GLN A 210 16.45 -28.63 -7.66
N THR A 211 16.75 -29.01 -8.89
CA THR A 211 16.14 -28.39 -10.08
C THR A 211 14.92 -29.18 -10.52
N ILE A 212 13.83 -28.46 -10.83
CA ILE A 212 12.59 -29.02 -11.37
C ILE A 212 12.12 -28.21 -12.58
N SER A 213 11.54 -28.89 -13.56
CA SER A 213 10.86 -28.21 -14.68
C SER A 213 9.43 -27.86 -14.28
N VAL A 214 9.06 -26.61 -14.53
CA VAL A 214 7.78 -26.00 -14.15
C VAL A 214 7.12 -25.43 -15.39
N LYS A 215 5.79 -25.57 -15.49
CA LYS A 215 5.00 -25.03 -16.60
C LYS A 215 4.54 -23.61 -16.31
N ALA A 216 4.24 -22.86 -17.37
CA ALA A 216 3.51 -21.61 -17.26
C ALA A 216 2.16 -21.84 -16.56
N GLY A 217 1.79 -20.93 -15.66
CA GLY A 217 0.56 -21.06 -14.86
C GLY A 217 0.74 -21.88 -13.59
N THR A 218 1.96 -22.25 -13.22
CA THR A 218 2.24 -22.83 -11.90
C THR A 218 2.52 -21.75 -10.87
N ILE A 219 2.05 -21.95 -9.63
CA ILE A 219 2.36 -21.16 -8.45
C ILE A 219 3.05 -22.08 -7.44
N PHE A 220 4.24 -21.71 -6.97
CA PHE A 220 4.86 -22.34 -5.79
C PHE A 220 4.47 -21.56 -4.55
N VAL A 221 4.12 -22.29 -3.49
CA VAL A 221 3.89 -21.72 -2.16
C VAL A 221 4.64 -22.52 -1.13
N ASP A 222 5.39 -21.82 -0.27
CA ASP A 222 6.19 -22.49 0.75
C ASP A 222 5.29 -23.21 1.78
N ARG A 223 5.47 -24.53 1.89
CA ARG A 223 4.65 -25.38 2.76
C ARG A 223 4.87 -25.07 4.25
N GLU A 224 6.06 -24.63 4.64
CA GLU A 224 6.39 -24.34 6.05
C GLU A 224 5.89 -22.96 6.50
N ALA A 225 5.42 -22.12 5.57
CA ALA A 225 4.62 -20.94 5.92
C ALA A 225 3.37 -21.33 6.74
N TYR A 226 2.87 -22.56 6.56
CA TYR A 226 1.80 -23.15 7.37
C TYR A 226 2.17 -23.29 8.86
N TYR A 227 3.40 -23.72 9.16
CA TYR A 227 3.85 -24.01 10.52
C TYR A 227 4.38 -22.77 11.24
N LEU A 228 4.96 -21.83 10.51
CA LEU A 228 5.62 -20.66 11.11
C LEU A 228 4.70 -19.43 11.24
N ARG A 229 3.63 -19.29 10.43
CA ARG A 229 2.87 -18.02 10.32
C ARG A 229 1.35 -18.16 10.09
N ASN A 230 0.72 -19.22 10.59
CA ASN A 230 -0.73 -19.50 10.53
C ASN A 230 -1.31 -19.74 9.12
N ILE A 231 -2.45 -20.44 9.05
CA ILE A 231 -3.10 -20.85 7.78
C ILE A 231 -3.49 -19.67 6.89
N GLY A 232 -3.76 -18.51 7.49
CA GLY A 232 -4.12 -17.30 6.78
C GLY A 232 -3.00 -16.76 5.90
N SER A 233 -1.74 -16.98 6.28
CA SER A 233 -0.57 -16.56 5.48
C SER A 233 -0.44 -17.33 4.17
N VAL A 234 -0.71 -18.64 4.18
CA VAL A 234 -0.68 -19.48 2.97
C VAL A 234 -1.81 -19.10 2.03
N ASN A 235 -3.02 -18.99 2.56
CA ASN A 235 -4.19 -18.58 1.79
C ASN A 235 -3.97 -17.21 1.13
N ASN A 236 -3.44 -16.25 1.90
CA ASN A 236 -3.09 -14.93 1.39
C ASN A 236 -2.04 -15.00 0.29
N THR A 237 -1.00 -15.83 0.45
CA THR A 237 0.04 -16.03 -0.57
C THR A 237 -0.55 -16.54 -1.88
N ILE A 238 -1.38 -17.59 -1.86
CA ILE A 238 -2.00 -18.13 -3.08
C ILE A 238 -2.82 -17.05 -3.80
N VAL A 239 -3.66 -16.32 -3.06
CA VAL A 239 -4.50 -15.26 -3.67
C VAL A 239 -3.63 -14.12 -4.20
N ARG A 240 -2.56 -13.74 -3.50
CA ARG A 240 -1.59 -12.72 -3.97
C ARG A 240 -0.92 -13.13 -5.27
N GLU A 241 -0.47 -14.38 -5.36
CA GLU A 241 0.11 -14.94 -6.59
C GLU A 241 -0.94 -14.98 -7.74
N CYS A 242 -2.21 -15.26 -7.45
CA CYS A 242 -3.30 -15.12 -8.43
C CYS A 242 -3.46 -13.67 -8.92
N VAL A 243 -3.31 -12.67 -8.04
CA VAL A 243 -3.33 -11.25 -8.42
C VAL A 243 -2.16 -10.91 -9.33
N HIS A 244 -0.94 -11.40 -9.03
CA HIS A 244 0.20 -11.25 -9.94
C HIS A 244 -0.07 -11.89 -11.30
N TRP A 245 -0.61 -13.11 -11.31
CA TRP A 245 -0.98 -13.78 -12.53
C TRP A 245 -1.98 -12.98 -13.35
N HIS A 246 -2.99 -12.36 -12.74
CA HIS A 246 -4.02 -11.66 -13.50
C HIS A 246 -3.57 -10.29 -14.01
N PHE A 247 -2.97 -9.44 -13.15
CA PHE A 247 -2.72 -8.04 -13.49
C PHE A 247 -1.31 -7.76 -14.04
N HIS A 248 -0.34 -8.66 -13.82
CA HIS A 248 1.07 -8.34 -14.09
C HIS A 248 1.71 -9.13 -15.24
N GLN A 249 0.94 -9.87 -16.05
CA GLN A 249 1.49 -10.65 -17.18
C GLN A 249 2.23 -9.77 -18.19
N LYS A 250 1.71 -8.58 -18.49
CA LYS A 250 2.29 -7.67 -19.49
C LYS A 250 3.62 -7.07 -19.03
N ALA A 251 3.69 -6.64 -17.77
CA ALA A 251 4.95 -6.20 -17.16
C ALA A 251 6.01 -7.30 -17.22
N PHE A 252 5.62 -8.54 -16.93
CA PHE A 252 6.51 -9.68 -17.03
C PHE A 252 6.94 -9.98 -18.49
N ALA A 253 6.02 -9.87 -19.45
CA ALA A 253 6.34 -10.05 -20.86
C ALA A 253 7.33 -8.98 -21.36
N LEU A 254 7.21 -7.73 -20.91
CA LEU A 254 8.19 -6.68 -21.20
C LEU A 254 9.57 -7.00 -20.63
N GLU A 255 9.66 -7.45 -19.37
CA GLU A 255 10.94 -7.85 -18.77
C GLU A 255 11.65 -8.90 -19.63
N ARG A 256 10.90 -9.84 -20.22
CA ARG A 256 11.44 -10.86 -21.12
C ARG A 256 12.01 -10.32 -22.42
N LEU A 257 11.46 -9.22 -22.94
CA LEU A 257 12.00 -8.57 -24.15
C LEU A 257 13.42 -8.03 -23.93
N TYR A 258 13.76 -7.69 -22.68
CA TYR A 258 15.11 -7.26 -22.29
C TYR A 258 15.96 -8.38 -21.70
N ASN A 259 15.34 -9.42 -21.14
CA ASN A 259 15.99 -10.52 -20.46
C ASN A 259 15.30 -11.85 -20.81
N GLU A 260 15.82 -12.52 -21.84
CA GLU A 260 15.29 -13.80 -22.32
C GLU A 260 15.31 -14.92 -21.25
N ASN A 261 16.01 -14.75 -20.13
CA ASN A 261 16.05 -15.71 -19.03
C ASN A 261 15.02 -15.43 -17.93
N ALA A 262 14.30 -14.30 -17.97
CA ALA A 262 13.24 -14.00 -17.02
C ALA A 262 12.08 -15.01 -17.17
N SER A 263 11.75 -15.70 -16.07
CA SER A 263 10.76 -16.80 -16.08
C SER A 263 9.68 -16.70 -14.99
N GLN A 264 9.91 -15.92 -13.93
CA GLN A 264 9.04 -15.91 -12.75
C GLN A 264 9.06 -14.56 -12.03
N ILE A 265 8.00 -14.30 -11.26
CA ILE A 265 7.99 -13.31 -10.18
C ILE A 265 8.18 -14.08 -8.88
N LYS A 266 9.21 -13.73 -8.10
CA LYS A 266 9.46 -14.31 -6.78
C LYS A 266 8.99 -13.33 -5.72
N CYS A 267 8.06 -13.73 -4.87
CA CYS A 267 7.72 -12.95 -3.70
C CYS A 267 8.79 -13.19 -2.61
N GLN A 268 9.78 -12.30 -2.58
CA GLN A 268 10.88 -12.33 -1.63
C GLN A 268 10.56 -11.50 -0.37
N VAL A 269 10.98 -12.00 0.79
CA VAL A 269 11.03 -11.26 2.07
C VAL A 269 11.98 -10.04 2.00
N VAL A 270 12.83 -9.99 0.97
CA VAL A 270 13.80 -8.92 0.72
C VAL A 270 13.46 -8.19 -0.59
N GLY A 271 12.21 -7.75 -0.73
CA GLY A 271 11.84 -6.70 -1.69
C GLY A 271 12.28 -5.34 -1.14
N GLY A 272 13.50 -4.93 -1.45
CA GLY A 272 14.05 -3.68 -0.96
C GLY A 272 13.49 -2.48 -1.70
N VAL A 273 12.83 -1.58 -0.97
CA VAL A 273 12.84 -0.14 -1.32
C VAL A 273 14.31 0.29 -1.33
N LYS A 274 14.80 0.73 -2.49
CA LYS A 274 16.05 1.49 -2.57
C LYS A 274 15.76 2.88 -1.99
N ASP A 275 16.79 3.54 -1.45
CA ASP A 275 16.79 4.96 -1.02
C ASP A 275 16.52 5.98 -2.16
N SER A 276 15.84 5.56 -3.24
CA SER A 276 15.30 6.43 -4.27
C SER A 276 13.84 6.75 -3.95
N ASN A 277 13.49 8.04 -3.94
CA ASN A 277 12.10 8.51 -3.81
C ASN A 277 11.14 8.03 -4.93
N GLU A 278 11.62 7.22 -5.88
CA GLU A 278 10.82 6.64 -6.95
C GLU A 278 10.62 5.13 -6.73
N ARG A 279 9.35 4.71 -6.67
CA ARG A 279 8.95 3.29 -6.68
C ARG A 279 9.34 2.65 -8.01
N SER A 280 9.95 1.47 -7.97
CA SER A 280 10.19 0.64 -9.16
C SER A 280 8.90 -0.03 -9.64
N ALA A 281 8.90 -0.58 -10.86
CA ALA A 281 7.77 -1.35 -11.38
C ALA A 281 7.42 -2.54 -10.46
N THR A 282 8.45 -3.22 -9.94
CA THR A 282 8.29 -4.30 -8.97
C THR A 282 7.63 -3.83 -7.68
N ASP A 283 8.02 -2.66 -7.15
CA ASP A 283 7.41 -2.11 -5.93
C ASP A 283 5.91 -1.79 -6.14
N TRP A 284 5.55 -1.30 -7.32
CA TRP A 284 4.15 -1.08 -7.68
C TRP A 284 3.35 -2.38 -7.76
N MET A 285 3.91 -3.40 -8.42
CA MET A 285 3.27 -4.72 -8.54
C MET A 285 3.04 -5.37 -7.16
N GLU A 286 4.03 -5.35 -6.28
CA GLU A 286 3.91 -5.87 -4.92
C GLU A 286 2.89 -5.06 -4.10
N TRP A 287 2.89 -3.72 -4.22
CA TRP A 287 1.88 -2.89 -3.55
C TRP A 287 0.46 -3.21 -4.03
N GLN A 288 0.25 -3.38 -5.35
CA GLN A 288 -1.04 -3.76 -5.91
C GLN A 288 -1.48 -5.13 -5.42
N ALA A 289 -0.59 -6.13 -5.48
CA ALA A 289 -0.88 -7.47 -5.03
C ALA A 289 -1.25 -7.52 -3.55
N ASN A 290 -0.47 -6.86 -2.70
CA ASN A 290 -0.74 -6.76 -1.26
C ASN A 290 -2.04 -6.01 -0.95
N SER A 291 -2.36 -4.97 -1.71
CA SER A 291 -3.56 -4.16 -1.49
C SER A 291 -4.85 -4.83 -1.97
N LEU A 292 -4.80 -5.58 -3.07
CA LEU A 292 -5.96 -6.25 -3.66
C LEU A 292 -6.30 -7.56 -2.94
N THR A 293 -5.30 -8.33 -2.52
CA THR A 293 -5.48 -9.65 -1.89
C THR A 293 -6.51 -9.67 -0.75
N PRO A 294 -6.42 -8.82 0.30
CA PRO A 294 -7.42 -8.83 1.38
C PRO A 294 -8.80 -8.37 0.92
N ARG A 295 -8.89 -7.54 -0.13
CA ARG A 295 -10.17 -7.08 -0.70
C ARG A 295 -10.87 -8.18 -1.50
N ILE A 296 -10.08 -9.02 -2.17
CA ILE A 296 -10.55 -10.23 -2.88
C ILE A 296 -11.02 -11.27 -1.86
N GLN A 297 -10.22 -11.54 -0.81
CA GLN A 297 -10.57 -12.52 0.22
C GLN A 297 -11.79 -12.08 1.06
N MET A 298 -11.98 -10.77 1.24
CA MET A 298 -13.05 -10.20 2.06
C MET A 298 -13.74 -9.04 1.32
N PRO A 299 -14.64 -9.31 0.36
CA PRO A 299 -15.26 -8.26 -0.46
C PRO A 299 -16.09 -7.28 0.40
N LEU A 300 -15.96 -5.97 0.16
CA LEU A 300 -16.39 -4.95 1.13
C LEU A 300 -17.86 -5.07 1.55
N LYS A 301 -18.75 -5.25 0.56
CA LYS A 301 -20.19 -5.35 0.78
C LYS A 301 -20.56 -6.55 1.66
N THR A 302 -20.08 -7.74 1.31
CA THR A 302 -20.40 -8.99 2.00
C THR A 302 -19.65 -9.09 3.33
N PHE A 303 -18.43 -8.55 3.40
CA PHE A 303 -17.69 -8.38 4.65
C PHE A 303 -18.48 -7.56 5.67
N LYS A 304 -19.02 -6.40 5.29
CA LYS A 304 -19.85 -5.56 6.18
C LYS A 304 -21.07 -6.30 6.72
N ILE A 305 -21.73 -7.09 5.87
CA ILE A 305 -22.88 -7.92 6.30
C ILE A 305 -22.44 -8.92 7.38
N LYS A 306 -21.34 -9.65 7.14
CA LYS A 306 -20.83 -10.64 8.10
C LYS A 306 -20.31 -10.02 9.39
N ALA A 307 -19.61 -8.90 9.31
CA ALA A 307 -19.16 -8.14 10.47
C ALA A 307 -20.35 -7.73 11.35
N GLN A 308 -21.43 -7.19 10.74
CA GLN A 308 -22.64 -6.81 11.48
C GLN A 308 -23.35 -8.00 12.14
N GLU A 309 -23.36 -9.16 11.49
CA GLU A 309 -23.89 -10.41 12.08
C GLU A 309 -23.14 -10.77 13.36
N PHE A 310 -21.80 -10.82 13.32
CA PHE A 310 -20.99 -11.15 14.48
C PHE A 310 -21.02 -10.06 15.57
N ILE A 311 -21.05 -8.78 15.19
CA ILE A 311 -21.24 -7.68 16.15
C ILE A 311 -22.55 -7.86 16.93
N ARG A 312 -23.66 -8.17 16.24
CA ARG A 312 -24.96 -8.40 16.89
C ARG A 312 -24.92 -9.61 17.82
N LYS A 313 -24.28 -10.70 17.37
CA LYS A 313 -24.07 -11.91 18.18
C LYS A 313 -23.33 -11.60 19.48
N TYR A 314 -22.18 -10.94 19.40
CA TYR A 314 -21.34 -10.69 20.57
C TYR A 314 -21.88 -9.58 21.47
N ARG A 315 -22.56 -8.56 20.95
CA ARG A 315 -23.30 -7.59 21.79
C ARG A 315 -24.35 -8.27 22.66
N LYS A 316 -25.09 -9.23 22.11
CA LYS A 316 -26.08 -10.00 22.87
C LYS A 316 -25.43 -10.90 23.93
N GLN A 317 -24.29 -11.54 23.59
CA GLN A 317 -23.60 -12.46 24.50
C GLN A 317 -22.89 -11.73 25.65
N LEU A 318 -22.20 -10.63 25.35
CA LEU A 318 -21.42 -9.86 26.32
C LEU A 318 -22.26 -8.78 27.04
N GLN A 319 -23.50 -8.55 26.61
CA GLN A 319 -24.41 -7.55 27.18
C GLN A 319 -23.82 -6.14 27.24
N THR A 320 -23.05 -5.78 26.21
CA THR A 320 -22.41 -4.45 26.08
C THR A 320 -22.94 -3.71 24.85
N PHE A 321 -23.05 -2.40 24.98
CA PHE A 321 -23.35 -1.50 23.86
C PHE A 321 -22.08 -1.06 23.13
N GLU A 322 -20.97 -0.97 23.86
CA GLU A 322 -19.70 -0.47 23.36
C GLU A 322 -19.14 -1.39 22.29
N LEU A 323 -18.84 -0.83 21.11
CA LEU A 323 -18.41 -1.63 19.96
C LEU A 323 -17.03 -2.24 20.21
N VAL A 324 -16.11 -1.47 20.80
CA VAL A 324 -14.73 -1.89 21.10
C VAL A 324 -14.68 -3.18 21.95
N ASP A 325 -15.63 -3.38 22.86
CA ASP A 325 -15.67 -4.52 23.77
C ASP A 325 -16.04 -5.83 23.07
N VAL A 326 -16.71 -5.76 21.91
CA VAL A 326 -17.04 -6.92 21.09
C VAL A 326 -16.08 -7.11 19.92
N MET A 327 -15.19 -6.16 19.64
CA MET A 327 -14.33 -6.19 18.44
C MET A 327 -13.36 -7.36 18.41
N GLU A 328 -12.72 -7.69 19.53
CA GLU A 328 -11.74 -8.80 19.55
C GLU A 328 -12.37 -10.14 19.12
N PRO A 329 -13.47 -10.62 19.74
CA PRO A 329 -14.07 -11.87 19.31
C PRO A 329 -14.67 -11.78 17.89
N VAL A 330 -15.17 -10.61 17.47
CA VAL A 330 -15.63 -10.38 16.09
C VAL A 330 -14.48 -10.56 15.09
N ILE A 331 -13.31 -9.96 15.33
CA ILE A 331 -12.13 -10.07 14.46
C ILE A 331 -11.68 -11.52 14.35
N ARG A 332 -11.59 -12.24 15.47
CA ARG A 332 -11.19 -13.66 15.50
C ARG A 332 -12.19 -14.54 14.73
N GLU A 333 -13.49 -14.29 14.88
CA GLU A 333 -14.52 -15.06 14.17
C GLU A 333 -14.56 -14.73 12.67
N LEU A 334 -14.32 -13.46 12.28
CA LEU A 334 -14.14 -13.07 10.87
C LEU A 334 -12.90 -13.72 10.25
N ALA A 335 -11.77 -13.71 10.97
CA ALA A 335 -10.52 -14.33 10.52
C ALA A 335 -10.72 -15.83 10.27
N THR A 336 -11.42 -16.50 11.18
CA THR A 336 -11.78 -17.92 11.05
C THR A 336 -12.73 -18.14 9.87
N PHE A 337 -13.78 -17.31 9.73
CA PHE A 337 -14.77 -17.43 8.67
C PHE A 337 -14.19 -17.24 7.26
N TYR A 338 -13.31 -16.26 7.09
CA TYR A 338 -12.66 -15.97 5.80
C TYR A 338 -11.33 -16.71 5.61
N GLY A 339 -10.87 -17.51 6.58
CA GLY A 339 -9.61 -18.24 6.50
C GLY A 339 -8.39 -17.32 6.31
N VAL A 340 -8.38 -16.17 6.98
CA VAL A 340 -7.32 -15.16 6.95
C VAL A 340 -6.70 -14.98 8.35
N SER A 341 -5.60 -14.23 8.46
CA SER A 341 -5.01 -13.91 9.76
C SER A 341 -5.87 -12.91 10.55
N ASN A 342 -5.74 -12.90 11.88
CA ASN A 342 -6.40 -11.90 12.72
C ASN A 342 -6.02 -10.47 12.31
N CYS A 343 -4.75 -10.26 11.94
CA CYS A 343 -4.26 -8.99 11.44
C CYS A 343 -5.00 -8.56 10.15
N ALA A 344 -5.13 -9.46 9.16
CA ALA A 344 -5.85 -9.16 7.93
C ALA A 344 -7.33 -8.83 8.18
N ALA A 345 -8.01 -9.58 9.05
CA ALA A 345 -9.40 -9.31 9.42
C ALA A 345 -9.55 -7.97 10.17
N LYS A 346 -8.62 -7.64 11.08
CA LYS A 346 -8.57 -6.35 11.79
C LYS A 346 -8.37 -5.19 10.80
N ILE A 347 -7.44 -5.31 9.86
CA ILE A 347 -7.21 -4.31 8.80
C ILE A 347 -8.51 -4.12 7.99
N ARG A 348 -9.17 -5.22 7.62
CA ARG A 348 -10.40 -5.14 6.84
C ARG A 348 -11.56 -4.51 7.60
N MET A 349 -11.65 -4.71 8.91
CA MET A 349 -12.61 -3.99 9.77
C MET A 349 -12.41 -2.47 9.68
N ILE A 350 -11.15 -2.02 9.74
CA ILE A 350 -10.82 -0.60 9.66
C ILE A 350 -11.11 -0.05 8.26
N ASP A 351 -10.72 -0.76 7.20
CA ASP A 351 -11.07 -0.41 5.81
C ASP A 351 -12.59 -0.34 5.58
N ALA A 352 -13.37 -1.13 6.32
CA ALA A 352 -14.82 -1.09 6.28
C ALA A 352 -15.43 0.08 7.09
N GLY A 353 -14.62 0.82 7.85
CA GLY A 353 -15.02 1.98 8.64
C GLY A 353 -15.33 1.69 10.11
N TYR A 354 -14.85 0.57 10.66
CA TYR A 354 -14.94 0.24 12.09
C TYR A 354 -13.65 0.68 12.80
N ASP A 355 -13.52 1.98 13.07
CA ASP A 355 -12.31 2.60 13.63
C ASP A 355 -11.98 2.07 15.05
N GLU A 356 -12.98 1.57 15.78
CA GLU A 356 -12.82 0.93 17.09
C GLU A 356 -11.91 -0.29 17.05
N ALA A 357 -11.76 -0.93 15.88
CA ALA A 357 -10.83 -2.02 15.72
C ALA A 357 -9.36 -1.56 15.88
N ILE A 358 -9.01 -0.28 15.73
CA ILE A 358 -7.62 0.21 15.85
C ILE A 358 -7.03 -0.15 17.22
N GLY A 359 -7.75 0.16 18.30
CA GLY A 359 -7.30 -0.03 19.68
C GLY A 359 -7.49 -1.45 20.24
N VAL A 360 -7.69 -2.44 19.37
CA VAL A 360 -8.01 -3.84 19.73
C VAL A 360 -6.86 -4.76 19.31
N MET A 361 -6.51 -5.75 20.14
CA MET A 361 -5.41 -6.70 19.87
C MET A 361 -4.06 -6.01 19.60
N THR A 362 -3.77 -4.89 20.27
CA THR A 362 -2.47 -4.20 20.19
C THR A 362 -1.46 -4.89 21.11
N TYR A 363 -0.42 -5.50 20.55
CA TYR A 363 0.60 -6.23 21.29
C TYR A 363 1.86 -5.37 21.49
N ILE A 364 2.22 -5.09 22.74
CA ILE A 364 3.36 -4.25 23.12
C ILE A 364 4.01 -4.86 24.37
N ASP A 365 5.35 -4.89 24.41
CA ASP A 365 6.13 -5.36 25.56
C ASP A 365 5.73 -6.77 26.04
N GLY A 366 5.46 -7.69 25.10
CA GLY A 366 5.16 -9.08 25.41
C GLY A 366 3.72 -9.35 25.90
N ARG A 367 2.80 -8.39 25.78
CA ARG A 367 1.40 -8.55 26.19
C ARG A 367 0.45 -7.76 25.29
N TYR A 368 -0.83 -8.17 25.28
CA TYR A 368 -1.89 -7.36 24.69
C TYR A 368 -2.26 -6.20 25.62
N VAL A 369 -2.26 -4.99 25.06
CA VAL A 369 -2.78 -3.78 25.70
C VAL A 369 -4.29 -3.90 25.84
N ARG A 370 -4.86 -3.35 26.91
CA ARG A 370 -6.31 -3.36 27.10
C ARG A 370 -7.00 -2.65 25.94
N LEU A 371 -8.08 -3.27 25.45
CA LEU A 371 -8.86 -2.74 24.34
C LEU A 371 -9.39 -1.33 24.65
N HIS A 372 -9.22 -0.41 23.71
CA HIS A 372 -9.52 1.00 23.90
C HIS A 372 -10.05 1.61 22.60
N THR A 373 -10.72 2.75 22.73
CA THR A 373 -11.21 3.50 21.58
C THR A 373 -11.07 4.99 21.82
N PHE A 374 -11.21 5.73 20.73
CA PHE A 374 -11.03 7.17 20.66
C PHE A 374 -11.99 7.72 19.63
N LYS A 375 -12.25 9.02 19.72
CA LYS A 375 -13.05 9.72 18.73
C LYS A 375 -12.44 9.57 17.32
N LYS A 376 -13.30 9.31 16.34
CA LYS A 376 -12.91 9.26 14.93
C LYS A 376 -12.11 10.51 14.52
N ASP A 377 -11.08 10.28 13.71
CA ASP A 377 -10.14 11.28 13.20
C ASP A 377 -9.24 11.96 14.27
N SER A 378 -9.17 11.42 15.49
CA SER A 378 -8.25 11.94 16.53
C SER A 378 -6.77 11.64 16.26
N ILE A 379 -6.46 10.66 15.41
CA ILE A 379 -5.09 10.33 14.97
C ILE A 379 -5.06 10.01 13.47
N SER A 380 -3.92 10.27 12.84
CA SER A 380 -3.64 9.81 11.48
C SER A 380 -3.25 8.31 11.44
N LYS A 381 -3.21 7.71 10.24
CA LYS A 381 -2.82 6.30 10.05
C LYS A 381 -1.38 5.97 10.51
N LYS A 382 -0.55 6.98 10.74
CA LYS A 382 0.84 6.85 11.19
C LYS A 382 1.02 7.23 12.65
N GLN A 383 -0.05 7.55 13.35
CA GLN A 383 -0.02 7.96 14.75
C GLN A 383 -0.62 6.89 15.64
N THR A 384 -0.25 6.87 16.91
CA THR A 384 -0.83 6.00 17.93
C THR A 384 -0.83 6.68 19.29
N PHE A 385 -1.65 6.18 20.20
CA PHE A 385 -1.58 6.53 21.62
C PHE A 385 -0.75 5.52 22.43
N SER A 386 -0.52 4.32 21.89
CA SER A 386 0.17 3.24 22.61
C SER A 386 1.66 3.18 22.26
N ILE A 387 2.52 3.18 23.27
CA ILE A 387 3.98 3.22 23.13
C ILE A 387 4.66 2.18 24.04
N SER A 388 5.72 1.53 23.53
CA SER A 388 6.52 0.56 24.29
C SER A 388 7.23 1.22 25.47
N ARG A 389 7.59 0.45 26.49
CA ARG A 389 8.38 0.96 27.62
C ARG A 389 9.73 1.52 27.18
N GLU A 390 10.37 0.85 26.22
CA GLU A 390 11.66 1.29 25.67
C GLU A 390 11.53 2.66 24.99
N ASP A 391 10.59 2.78 24.04
CA ASP A 391 10.36 4.06 23.35
C ASP A 391 9.89 5.14 24.32
N ALA A 392 9.05 4.79 25.31
CA ALA A 392 8.60 5.74 26.33
C ALA A 392 9.78 6.33 27.11
N LEU A 393 10.75 5.50 27.51
CA LEU A 393 11.97 5.96 28.19
C LEU A 393 12.84 6.82 27.27
N VAL A 394 13.08 6.36 26.04
CA VAL A 394 13.84 7.10 25.02
C VAL A 394 13.22 8.47 24.78
N GLN A 395 11.92 8.53 24.46
CA GLN A 395 11.21 9.78 24.20
C GLN A 395 11.18 10.69 25.43
N SER A 396 11.06 10.16 26.65
CA SER A 396 11.07 10.97 27.88
C SER A 396 12.41 11.70 28.10
N VAL A 397 13.51 11.13 27.62
CA VAL A 397 14.86 11.72 27.71
C VAL A 397 15.15 12.65 26.55
N PHE A 398 14.79 12.24 25.32
CA PHE A 398 15.23 12.91 24.10
C PHE A 398 14.21 13.88 23.48
N SER A 399 12.95 13.89 23.95
CA SER A 399 11.96 14.89 23.56
C SER A 399 11.81 15.95 24.66
N PRO A 400 12.32 17.18 24.48
CA PRO A 400 12.21 18.24 25.49
C PRO A 400 10.75 18.56 25.85
N LYS A 401 9.85 18.55 24.86
CA LYS A 401 8.41 18.80 25.06
C LYS A 401 7.77 17.73 25.94
N LEU A 402 8.09 16.46 25.71
CA LEU A 402 7.59 15.37 26.56
C LEU A 402 8.20 15.47 27.97
N GLY A 403 9.51 15.70 28.07
CA GLY A 403 10.18 15.89 29.36
C GLY A 403 9.56 17.00 30.21
N GLU A 404 9.16 18.12 29.60
CA GLU A 404 8.39 19.18 30.28
C GLU A 404 7.00 18.72 30.72
N ASN A 405 6.26 18.01 29.87
CA ASN A 405 4.96 17.44 30.21
C ASN A 405 5.01 16.37 31.30
N LEU A 406 6.17 15.75 31.55
CA LEU A 406 6.35 14.79 32.64
C LEU A 406 6.76 15.46 33.96
N LYS A 407 7.19 16.74 33.94
CA LYS A 407 7.47 17.49 35.18
C LYS A 407 6.18 17.65 35.98
N GLY A 408 6.28 17.51 37.30
CA GLY A 408 5.15 17.68 38.21
C GLY A 408 4.09 16.59 38.11
N ASP A 409 4.44 15.40 37.61
CA ASP A 409 3.54 14.23 37.54
C ASP A 409 2.28 14.50 36.69
N LYS A 410 2.37 15.38 35.66
CA LYS A 410 1.23 15.75 34.81
C LYS A 410 0.73 14.57 33.95
N TYR A 411 1.62 13.68 33.51
CA TYR A 411 1.28 12.44 32.81
C TYR A 411 1.92 11.22 33.47
N LYS A 412 1.21 10.09 33.50
CA LYS A 412 1.67 8.80 34.02
C LYS A 412 1.67 7.75 32.93
N TYR A 413 2.71 6.92 32.92
CA TYR A 413 2.75 5.77 32.02
C TYR A 413 1.91 4.62 32.59
N ILE A 414 0.76 4.34 31.99
CA ILE A 414 -0.21 3.32 32.42
C ILE A 414 -0.66 2.52 31.20
N ASP A 415 -0.58 1.20 31.31
CA ASP A 415 -1.02 0.25 30.29
C ASP A 415 -0.57 0.60 28.85
N ALA A 416 0.72 0.88 28.67
CA ALA A 416 1.32 1.31 27.40
C ALA A 416 0.90 2.69 26.87
N HIS A 417 0.34 3.56 27.72
CA HIS A 417 -0.05 4.92 27.35
C HIS A 417 0.53 5.95 28.31
N PHE A 418 0.82 7.16 27.84
CA PHE A 418 1.02 8.31 28.72
C PHE A 418 -0.31 9.00 28.98
N VAL A 419 -0.85 8.84 30.18
CA VAL A 419 -2.20 9.25 30.59
C VAL A 419 -2.15 10.46 31.49
N PHE A 420 -2.98 11.46 31.23
CA PHE A 420 -3.12 12.66 32.05
C PHE A 420 -3.49 12.28 33.49
N ASN A 421 -2.70 12.76 34.45
CA ASN A 421 -2.82 12.41 35.85
C ASN A 421 -4.01 13.13 36.51
N SER A 422 -5.20 12.55 36.35
CA SER A 422 -6.43 13.04 36.95
C SER A 422 -7.28 11.89 37.46
N PRO A 423 -7.99 12.04 38.60
CA PRO A 423 -9.00 11.09 39.06
C PRO A 423 -10.12 10.85 38.04
N LYS A 424 -10.31 11.74 37.06
CA LYS A 424 -11.24 11.53 35.94
C LYS A 424 -10.80 10.37 35.04
N TYR A 425 -9.52 10.04 34.99
CA TYR A 425 -8.98 9.04 34.04
C TYR A 425 -8.31 7.84 34.71
N ILE A 426 -7.79 8.02 35.92
CA ILE A 426 -6.96 7.03 36.61
C ILE A 426 -7.63 6.63 37.93
N THR A 427 -7.60 5.33 38.23
CA THR A 427 -7.94 4.79 39.55
C THR A 427 -6.87 3.82 40.03
N ILE A 428 -6.88 3.44 41.30
CA ILE A 428 -5.97 2.45 41.87
C ILE A 428 -6.74 1.14 42.03
N GLN A 429 -6.31 0.09 41.34
CA GLN A 429 -6.83 -1.27 41.52
C GLN A 429 -5.68 -2.17 41.95
N ASN A 430 -5.88 -2.93 43.03
CA ASN A 430 -4.87 -3.83 43.60
C ASN A 430 -3.52 -3.14 43.90
N GLY A 431 -3.54 -1.85 44.26
CA GLY A 431 -2.34 -1.06 44.54
C GLY A 431 -1.63 -0.49 43.31
N GLU A 432 -2.11 -0.78 42.09
CA GLU A 432 -1.53 -0.26 40.84
C GLU A 432 -2.46 0.76 40.16
N PRO A 433 -1.90 1.83 39.56
CA PRO A 433 -2.67 2.79 38.79
C PRO A 433 -3.16 2.14 37.48
N CYS A 434 -4.45 2.28 37.20
CA CYS A 434 -5.10 1.73 36.01
C CYS A 434 -6.07 2.74 35.40
N LEU A 435 -6.33 2.57 34.10
CA LEU A 435 -7.35 3.35 33.38
C LEU A 435 -8.75 2.98 33.86
N ILE A 436 -9.55 3.98 34.21
CA ILE A 436 -10.99 3.77 34.38
C ILE A 436 -11.68 3.54 33.04
N GLU A 437 -12.91 3.04 33.08
CA GLU A 437 -13.69 2.74 31.87
C GLU A 437 -13.87 3.96 30.96
N TYR A 438 -14.18 5.14 31.52
CA TYR A 438 -14.30 6.37 30.73
C TYR A 438 -13.02 6.66 29.93
N ALA A 439 -11.86 6.60 30.58
CA ALA A 439 -10.58 6.91 29.94
C ALA A 439 -10.26 5.94 28.80
N ARG A 440 -10.53 4.65 29.00
CA ARG A 440 -10.37 3.61 27.97
C ARG A 440 -11.22 3.85 26.72
N LEU A 441 -12.39 4.46 26.89
CA LEU A 441 -13.31 4.80 25.78
C LEU A 441 -13.03 6.19 25.16
N HIS A 442 -12.18 6.99 25.79
CA HIS A 442 -11.89 8.39 25.41
C HIS A 442 -10.39 8.67 25.52
N ILE A 443 -9.56 7.76 25.00
CA ILE A 443 -8.11 7.92 25.16
C ILE A 443 -7.58 9.18 24.47
N ASP A 444 -8.29 9.69 23.46
CA ASP A 444 -7.97 10.95 22.79
C ASP A 444 -8.10 12.18 23.71
N GLU A 445 -8.86 12.10 24.81
CA GLU A 445 -8.95 13.19 25.78
C GLU A 445 -7.76 13.23 26.75
N CYS A 446 -7.14 12.07 27.01
CA CYS A 446 -6.22 11.91 28.14
C CYS A 446 -4.86 11.34 27.78
N CYS A 447 -4.65 10.80 26.58
CA CYS A 447 -3.39 10.18 26.18
C CYS A 447 -2.60 11.03 25.18
N LEU A 448 -1.27 10.93 25.25
CA LEU A 448 -0.36 11.57 24.29
C LEU A 448 -0.27 10.76 22.99
N ILE A 449 -0.08 11.48 21.89
CA ILE A 449 0.05 10.96 20.53
C ILE A 449 1.53 10.76 20.18
N PHE A 450 1.83 9.68 19.49
CA PHE A 450 3.15 9.35 18.98
C PHE A 450 3.10 9.05 17.49
N ASP A 451 4.01 9.65 16.73
CA ASP A 451 4.23 9.33 15.32
C ASP A 451 5.07 8.06 15.22
N LEU A 452 4.61 7.13 14.40
CA LEU A 452 5.23 5.83 14.24
C LEU A 452 6.08 5.78 12.98
N ASN A 453 7.33 5.36 13.18
CA ASN A 453 8.24 4.99 12.10
C ASN A 453 8.42 3.49 12.11
N VAL A 454 8.40 2.88 10.93
CA VAL A 454 8.66 1.46 10.77
C VAL A 454 10.16 1.27 10.64
N THR A 455 10.76 0.58 11.59
CA THR A 455 12.18 0.21 11.54
C THR A 455 12.22 -1.28 11.25
N SER A 456 12.08 -1.64 9.97
CA SER A 456 12.00 -3.06 9.63
C SER A 456 13.37 -3.74 9.75
N VAL A 457 13.41 -4.94 10.32
CA VAL A 457 14.57 -5.83 10.19
C VAL A 457 14.62 -6.42 8.77
N ASN A 458 13.46 -6.55 8.11
CA ASN A 458 13.29 -7.09 6.75
C ASN A 458 12.38 -6.20 5.87
N LYS A 459 12.90 -5.78 4.72
CA LYS A 459 12.36 -4.72 3.84
C LYS A 459 10.98 -5.01 3.20
N TYR A 460 10.52 -6.26 3.14
CA TYR A 460 9.15 -6.60 2.73
C TYR A 460 8.07 -6.07 3.71
N GLY A 461 8.44 -5.88 4.98
CA GLY A 461 7.52 -5.37 6.01
C GLY A 461 7.20 -3.88 5.90
N GLU A 462 8.05 -3.09 5.25
CA GLU A 462 7.83 -1.64 5.16
C GLU A 462 6.60 -1.31 4.33
N THR A 463 6.40 -1.85 3.12
CA THR A 463 5.24 -1.44 2.30
C THR A 463 3.91 -2.05 2.77
N TYR A 464 3.91 -3.32 3.22
CA TYR A 464 2.72 -3.97 3.76
C TYR A 464 2.24 -3.32 5.07
N TYR A 465 3.17 -2.85 5.93
CA TYR A 465 2.82 -2.24 7.23
C TYR A 465 2.93 -0.71 7.28
N THR A 466 3.44 -0.03 6.25
CA THR A 466 3.40 1.45 6.17
C THR A 466 1.97 1.98 5.98
N GLU A 467 1.05 1.18 5.42
CA GLU A 467 -0.38 1.51 5.43
C GLU A 467 -1.08 1.13 6.74
N CYS A 468 -0.40 0.32 7.57
CA CYS A 468 -0.91 -0.33 8.77
C CYS A 468 0.09 -0.17 9.93
N VAL A 469 0.58 1.05 10.16
CA VAL A 469 1.59 1.31 11.20
C VAL A 469 1.04 1.10 12.62
N LEU A 470 -0.28 1.13 12.73
CA LEU A 470 -1.06 0.91 13.94
C LEU A 470 -1.12 -0.56 14.42
N PHE A 471 -0.56 -1.50 13.66
CA PHE A 471 -0.79 -2.93 13.87
C PHE A 471 0.45 -3.61 14.42
N ARG A 472 0.40 -3.90 15.73
CA ARG A 472 1.43 -4.63 16.47
C ARG A 472 0.83 -5.96 16.89
N ASP A 473 1.16 -7.01 16.16
CA ASP A 473 0.73 -8.38 16.48
C ASP A 473 1.91 -9.17 17.06
N SER A 474 1.63 -10.12 17.96
CA SER A 474 2.65 -10.98 18.58
C SER A 474 3.42 -11.83 17.56
N GLU A 475 2.80 -12.09 16.40
CA GLU A 475 3.39 -12.86 15.30
C GLU A 475 4.13 -11.97 14.28
N SER A 476 4.08 -10.64 14.44
CA SER A 476 4.74 -9.70 13.51
C SER A 476 6.18 -9.42 13.95
N ASN A 477 7.16 -9.71 13.09
CA ASN A 477 8.59 -9.38 13.32
C ASN A 477 8.91 -7.90 13.06
N ILE A 478 7.96 -7.00 13.30
CA ILE A 478 8.08 -5.59 12.93
C ILE A 478 8.28 -4.76 14.17
N VAL A 479 9.37 -4.02 14.17
CA VAL A 479 9.69 -3.06 15.21
C VAL A 479 9.20 -1.69 14.76
N PHE A 480 8.36 -1.09 15.59
CA PHE A 480 7.90 0.28 15.41
C PHE A 480 8.66 1.16 16.38
N GLU A 481 9.25 2.24 15.88
CA GLU A 481 9.84 3.29 16.70
C GLU A 481 8.81 4.42 16.84
N ALA A 482 8.38 4.69 18.07
CA ALA A 482 7.46 5.78 18.37
C ALA A 482 8.21 7.07 18.72
N LYS A 483 7.83 8.17 18.05
CA LYS A 483 8.34 9.52 18.32
C LYS A 483 7.25 10.42 18.84
N TYR A 484 7.58 11.27 19.82
CA TYR A 484 6.62 12.21 20.38
C TYR A 484 6.07 13.14 19.28
N SER A 485 4.75 13.18 19.12
CA SER A 485 4.13 13.94 18.04
C SER A 485 3.98 15.42 18.36
N ASP A 486 4.19 16.28 17.36
CA ASP A 486 3.93 17.72 17.45
C ASP A 486 2.44 18.06 17.45
N ASP A 487 1.57 17.10 17.10
CA ASP A 487 0.12 17.26 17.13
C ASP A 487 -0.46 17.22 18.55
N ASN A 488 0.35 16.85 19.56
CA ASN A 488 -0.03 16.91 20.96
C ASN A 488 -0.39 18.34 21.36
N LYS A 489 -1.67 18.56 21.65
CA LYS A 489 -2.23 19.81 22.16
C LYS A 489 -2.97 19.53 23.46
N GLU A 490 -2.98 20.50 24.35
CA GLU A 490 -3.74 20.39 25.59
C GLU A 490 -5.24 20.27 25.27
N HIS A 491 -5.84 19.15 25.66
CA HIS A 491 -7.25 18.91 25.40
C HIS A 491 -8.10 19.83 26.30
N LYS A 492 -9.28 20.25 25.83
CA LYS A 492 -10.16 21.16 26.58
C LYS A 492 -10.47 20.66 27.99
N SER A 493 -10.70 19.35 28.14
CA SER A 493 -10.96 18.72 29.44
C SER A 493 -9.76 18.78 30.40
N GLN A 494 -8.53 18.79 29.87
CA GLN A 494 -7.31 18.97 30.66
C GLN A 494 -7.20 20.43 31.12
N ALA A 495 -7.44 21.38 30.21
CA ALA A 495 -7.44 22.81 30.55
C ALA A 495 -8.49 23.18 31.61
N GLU A 496 -9.70 22.60 31.50
CA GLU A 496 -10.76 22.75 32.52
C GLU A 496 -10.35 22.14 33.86
N HIS A 497 -9.68 20.99 33.86
CA HIS A 497 -9.14 20.38 35.07
C HIS A 497 -8.07 21.25 35.73
N PHE A 498 -7.14 21.82 34.94
CA PHE A 498 -6.15 22.76 35.47
C PHE A 498 -6.78 24.01 36.05
N LYS A 499 -7.79 24.56 35.39
CA LYS A 499 -8.54 25.71 35.89
C LYS A 499 -9.21 25.37 37.22
N LYS A 500 -9.92 24.24 37.29
CA LYS A 500 -10.57 23.79 38.53
C LYS A 500 -9.57 23.55 39.65
N TYR A 501 -8.47 22.85 39.37
CA TYR A 501 -7.41 22.63 40.36
C TYR A 501 -6.77 23.95 40.83
N SER A 502 -6.53 24.90 39.92
CA SER A 502 -6.03 26.22 40.28
C SER A 502 -7.03 27.00 41.14
N ASP A 503 -8.32 26.91 40.83
CA ASP A 503 -9.39 27.53 41.61
C ASP A 503 -9.46 26.90 43.02
N ASP A 504 -9.42 25.56 43.12
CA ASP A 504 -9.41 24.82 44.40
C ASP A 504 -8.16 25.18 45.24
N VAL A 505 -6.97 25.23 44.64
CA VAL A 505 -5.74 25.65 45.32
C VAL A 505 -5.82 27.11 45.76
N LEU A 506 -6.37 28.00 44.95
CA LEU A 506 -6.59 29.40 45.33
C LEU A 506 -7.59 29.54 46.47
N GLU A 507 -8.64 28.72 46.52
CA GLU A 507 -9.55 28.65 47.65
C GLU A 507 -8.84 28.17 48.93
N VAL A 508 -8.03 27.11 48.84
CA VAL A 508 -7.23 26.63 49.98
C VAL A 508 -6.28 27.72 50.45
N ILE A 509 -5.55 28.39 49.55
CA ILE A 509 -4.64 29.50 49.89
C ILE A 509 -5.40 30.65 50.55
N LYS A 510 -6.58 31.04 50.04
CA LYS A 510 -7.43 32.07 50.66
C LYS A 510 -7.96 31.65 52.04
N SER A 511 -8.15 30.35 52.26
CA SER A 511 -8.61 29.81 53.53
C SER A 511 -7.51 29.73 54.60
N LEU A 512 -6.24 29.85 54.21
CA LEU A 512 -5.10 29.77 55.11
C LEU A 512 -4.82 31.13 55.80
N PRO A 513 -4.53 31.15 57.11
CA PRO A 513 -4.11 32.36 57.81
C PRO A 513 -2.78 32.91 57.29
N ASN A 514 -2.58 34.23 57.39
CA ASN A 514 -1.36 34.91 56.94
C ASN A 514 -0.10 34.60 57.79
N SER A 515 -0.23 33.88 58.90
CA SER A 515 0.91 33.46 59.74
C SER A 515 1.26 32.00 59.48
N PHE A 516 2.55 31.72 59.29
CA PHE A 516 3.06 30.37 59.02
C PHE A 516 2.63 29.35 60.09
N LEU A 517 2.73 29.71 61.37
CA LEU A 517 2.34 28.84 62.48
C LEU A 517 0.85 28.49 62.47
N SER A 518 -0.03 29.46 62.17
CA SER A 518 -1.47 29.21 62.15
C SER A 518 -1.93 28.49 60.88
N ALA A 519 -1.24 28.69 59.75
CA ALA A 519 -1.44 27.91 58.53
C ALA A 519 -1.05 26.44 58.73
N LEU A 520 0.11 26.19 59.35
CA LEU A 520 0.59 24.85 59.62
C LEU A 520 -0.33 24.08 60.58
N ASP A 521 -0.80 24.73 61.64
CA ASP A 521 -1.72 24.11 62.62
C ASP A 521 -3.08 23.75 61.99
N LYS A 522 -3.55 24.57 61.03
CA LYS A 522 -4.81 24.31 60.31
C LYS A 522 -4.71 23.12 59.35
N VAL A 523 -3.54 22.93 58.71
CA VAL A 523 -3.25 21.79 57.84
C VAL A 523 -3.04 20.51 58.65
N ILE A 524 -2.30 20.57 59.77
CA ILE A 524 -2.02 19.40 60.62
C ILE A 524 -3.28 18.86 61.30
N ASN A 525 -4.20 19.74 61.71
CA ASN A 525 -5.44 19.35 62.38
C ASN A 525 -6.59 18.96 61.42
N GLY A 526 -6.34 18.88 60.11
CA GLY A 526 -7.33 18.44 59.12
C GLY A 526 -8.54 19.37 58.97
N LEU A 527 -8.36 20.67 59.21
CA LEU A 527 -9.42 21.69 59.11
C LEU A 527 -9.54 22.29 57.69
N ILE A 528 -9.00 21.59 56.67
CA ILE A 528 -9.03 21.90 55.23
C ILE A 528 -9.36 20.63 54.47
#